data_AF-A0A5B0MRL9-F1
#
_entry.id   AF-A0A5B0MRL9-F1
#
_cell.length_a   1.000
_cell.length_b   1.000
_cell.length_c   1.000
_cell.angle_alpha   90.00
_cell.angle_beta   90.00
_cell.angle_gamma   90.00
#
_symmetry.space_group_name_H-M   'P 1'
#
loop_
_entity.id
_entity.type
_entity.pdbx_description
1 polymer ?
#
loop_
_entity_poly.entity_id
_entity_poly.type
_entity_poly.pdbx_seq_one_letter_code
_entity_poly.pdbx_strand_id
1 'polypeptide(L)'
;MEGDNSSACLMISEYQHIITFIKKSLSSTTQPEFKTMLTAMLKKTKPYLNEAMKCDAVLIATILNPSFRLSIFKVSFPSHYDYARDLIYELFETQNAQVNIASSSSPDESAELIGTKAKATNLDREDYIDFFPEKGKEPLADELSIYLDGKHKLPSSEASQCLEWWKDHAEEFPVLAHLARDYLACSATSASVERCFSAAADTCGGDRGSLAAKTIERCVSSHQWLVQGVEPDESFETAQSIITQAMEDKAYEKSKSIPDDLKE
;
A
#
# COMPACT_ATOMS: atom_id res chain seq x y z
N MET A 1 13.64 -0.33 -0.15
CA MET A 1 12.43 -0.38 0.71
C MET A 1 12.01 0.99 1.22
N GLU A 2 12.81 2.05 1.05
CA GLU A 2 12.40 3.41 1.43
C GLU A 2 11.51 4.01 0.33
N GLY A 3 10.25 4.27 0.64
CA GLY A 3 9.23 4.81 -0.28
C GLY A 3 7.87 4.85 0.40
N ASP A 4 6.94 5.65 -0.12
CA ASP A 4 5.56 5.74 0.41
C ASP A 4 4.67 4.63 -0.18
N ASN A 5 5.25 3.45 -0.37
CA ASN A 5 4.64 2.34 -1.09
C ASN A 5 4.50 1.12 -0.16
N SER A 6 3.47 0.31 -0.43
CA SER A 6 3.28 -1.03 0.15
C SER A 6 4.56 -1.85 0.03
N SER A 7 5.28 -2.00 1.15
CA SER A 7 6.62 -2.61 1.15
C SER A 7 6.78 -3.72 2.19
N ALA A 8 5.90 -3.79 3.20
CA ALA A 8 5.93 -4.86 4.19
C ALA A 8 5.79 -6.25 3.54
N CYS A 9 4.95 -6.38 2.51
CA CYS A 9 4.74 -7.63 1.77
C CYS A 9 5.97 -8.14 1.02
N LEU A 10 6.96 -7.29 0.76
CA LEU A 10 8.22 -7.64 0.08
C LEU A 10 9.33 -8.02 1.06
N MET A 11 9.15 -7.74 2.35
CA MET A 11 10.22 -7.78 3.34
C MET A 11 10.90 -9.15 3.44
N ILE A 12 10.10 -10.22 3.48
CA ILE A 12 10.60 -11.60 3.55
C ILE A 12 11.37 -11.97 2.27
N SER A 13 10.83 -11.63 1.09
CA SER A 13 11.49 -11.90 -0.19
C SER A 13 12.81 -11.12 -0.33
N GLU A 14 12.85 -9.86 0.11
CA GLU A 14 14.05 -9.01 0.06
C GLU A 14 15.15 -9.56 0.97
N TYR A 15 14.81 -9.92 2.21
CA TYR A 15 15.76 -10.57 3.11
C TYR A 15 16.29 -11.88 2.54
N GLN A 16 15.43 -12.68 1.92
CA GLN A 16 15.85 -13.92 1.27
C GLN A 16 16.76 -13.67 0.07
N HIS A 17 16.48 -12.63 -0.74
CA HIS A 17 17.34 -12.21 -1.83
C HIS A 17 18.73 -11.81 -1.33
N ILE A 18 18.80 -10.96 -0.29
CA ILE A 18 20.05 -10.53 0.35
C ILE A 18 20.84 -11.74 0.86
N ILE A 19 20.19 -12.66 1.59
CA ILE A 19 20.86 -13.86 2.11
C ILE A 19 21.41 -14.73 0.98
N THR A 20 20.64 -14.91 -0.09
CA THR A 20 21.06 -15.70 -1.26
C THR A 20 22.24 -15.05 -1.97
N PHE A 21 22.19 -13.73 -2.16
CA PHE A 21 23.27 -12.94 -2.73
C PHE A 21 24.56 -13.05 -1.89
N ILE A 22 24.45 -12.90 -0.57
CA ILE A 22 25.61 -13.01 0.34
C ILE A 22 26.22 -14.41 0.27
N LYS A 23 25.39 -15.47 0.31
CA LYS A 23 25.87 -16.87 0.21
C LYS A 23 26.57 -17.15 -1.12
N LYS A 24 25.98 -16.69 -2.24
CA LYS A 24 26.59 -16.82 -3.57
C LYS A 24 27.92 -16.09 -3.62
N SER A 25 27.96 -14.85 -3.14
CA SER A 25 29.18 -14.04 -3.09
C SER A 25 30.26 -14.73 -2.25
N LEU A 26 29.92 -15.26 -1.08
CA LEU A 26 30.85 -15.98 -0.21
C LEU A 26 31.48 -17.20 -0.87
N SER A 27 30.73 -17.91 -1.72
CA SER A 27 31.25 -19.05 -2.50
C SER A 27 32.18 -18.63 -3.65
N SER A 28 32.00 -17.43 -4.20
CA SER A 28 32.79 -16.93 -5.34
C SER A 28 34.05 -16.16 -4.93
N THR A 29 34.06 -15.58 -3.72
CA THR A 29 35.13 -14.68 -3.31
C THR A 29 36.35 -15.42 -2.77
N THR A 30 37.54 -15.06 -3.26
CA THR A 30 38.82 -15.61 -2.79
C THR A 30 39.45 -14.76 -1.68
N GLN A 31 39.14 -13.47 -1.61
CA GLN A 31 39.76 -12.54 -0.67
C GLN A 31 39.23 -12.70 0.77
N PRO A 32 40.11 -12.78 1.79
CA PRO A 32 39.72 -13.04 3.18
C PRO A 32 38.95 -11.88 3.84
N GLU A 33 39.25 -10.64 3.46
CA GLU A 33 38.59 -9.44 3.99
C GLU A 33 37.10 -9.43 3.64
N PHE A 34 36.79 -9.67 2.36
CA PHE A 34 35.41 -9.78 1.89
C PHE A 34 34.67 -11.00 2.48
N LYS A 35 35.34 -12.13 2.69
CA LYS A 35 34.73 -13.26 3.42
C LYS A 35 34.32 -12.87 4.84
N THR A 36 35.17 -12.12 5.53
CA THR A 36 34.90 -11.63 6.88
C THR A 36 33.71 -10.67 6.88
N MET A 37 33.70 -9.69 5.97
CA MET A 37 32.60 -8.74 5.78
C MET A 37 31.27 -9.45 5.47
N LEU A 38 31.24 -10.33 4.45
CA LEU A 38 30.04 -11.06 4.04
C LEU A 38 29.48 -11.95 5.16
N THR A 39 30.36 -12.58 5.95
CA THR A 39 29.95 -13.37 7.12
C THR A 39 29.31 -12.48 8.19
N ALA A 40 29.87 -11.30 8.43
CA ALA A 40 29.30 -10.32 9.36
C ALA A 40 27.93 -9.79 8.87
N MET A 41 27.80 -9.50 7.58
CA MET A 41 26.52 -9.13 6.95
C MET A 41 25.49 -10.24 7.15
N LEU A 42 25.84 -11.49 6.83
CA LEU A 42 24.94 -12.64 7.01
C LEU A 42 24.50 -12.82 8.47
N LYS A 43 25.42 -12.63 9.42
CA LYS A 43 25.14 -12.69 10.86
C LYS A 43 24.17 -11.59 11.29
N LYS A 44 24.24 -10.40 10.67
CA LYS A 44 23.37 -9.26 10.96
C LYS A 44 22.00 -9.38 10.29
N THR A 45 21.92 -9.89 9.06
CA THR A 45 20.67 -10.02 8.29
C THR A 45 19.72 -11.06 8.88
N LYS A 46 20.23 -12.23 9.32
CA LYS A 46 19.40 -13.33 9.84
C LYS A 46 18.49 -12.93 11.02
N PRO A 47 18.97 -12.23 12.07
CA PRO A 47 18.12 -11.73 13.14
C PRO A 47 16.94 -10.87 12.67
N TYR A 48 17.15 -9.97 11.71
CA TYR A 48 16.07 -9.12 11.20
C TYR A 48 15.03 -9.90 10.40
N LEU A 49 15.47 -10.88 9.60
CA LEU A 49 14.53 -11.80 8.96
C LEU A 49 13.72 -12.58 10.00
N ASN A 50 14.36 -13.07 11.05
CA ASN A 50 13.64 -13.78 12.11
C ASN A 50 12.63 -12.88 12.83
N GLU A 51 12.93 -11.60 12.99
CA GLU A 51 11.99 -10.65 13.59
C GLU A 51 10.81 -10.34 12.67
N ALA A 52 11.06 -10.17 11.36
CA ALA A 52 10.02 -10.03 10.36
C ALA A 52 9.08 -11.25 10.32
N MET A 53 9.64 -12.45 10.48
CA MET A 53 8.89 -13.72 10.51
C MET A 53 8.02 -13.90 11.76
N LYS A 54 8.25 -13.15 12.85
CA LYS A 54 7.39 -13.15 14.04
C LYS A 54 6.23 -12.15 13.95
N CYS A 55 6.22 -11.30 12.93
CA CYS A 55 5.21 -10.26 12.79
C CYS A 55 4.08 -10.74 11.89
N ASP A 56 2.92 -11.02 12.49
CA ASP A 56 1.74 -11.51 11.78
C ASP A 56 1.32 -10.60 10.63
N ALA A 57 1.39 -9.28 10.83
CA ALA A 57 1.07 -8.31 9.77
C ALA A 57 1.99 -8.46 8.54
N VAL A 58 3.28 -8.75 8.76
CA VAL A 58 4.23 -8.99 7.66
C VAL A 58 3.94 -10.32 6.99
N LEU A 59 3.62 -11.36 7.76
CA LEU A 59 3.24 -12.68 7.22
C LEU A 59 2.00 -12.55 6.33
N ILE A 60 0.93 -11.94 6.85
CA ILE A 60 -0.34 -11.73 6.14
C ILE A 60 -0.12 -10.88 4.89
N ALA A 61 0.59 -9.75 4.99
CA ALA A 61 0.92 -8.92 3.83
C ALA A 61 1.69 -9.70 2.76
N THR A 62 2.60 -10.58 3.16
CA THR A 62 3.36 -11.43 2.24
C THR A 62 2.46 -12.47 1.56
N ILE A 63 1.51 -13.08 2.29
CA ILE A 63 0.54 -14.04 1.74
C ILE A 63 -0.42 -13.35 0.76
N LEU A 64 -0.87 -12.14 1.09
CA LEU A 64 -1.74 -11.34 0.23
C LEU A 64 -0.99 -10.75 -0.98
N ASN A 65 0.32 -10.97 -1.11
CA ASN A 65 1.03 -10.64 -2.35
C ASN A 65 0.77 -11.73 -3.42
N PRO A 66 0.15 -11.39 -4.57
CA PRO A 66 -0.19 -12.36 -5.62
C PRO A 66 1.02 -12.99 -6.32
N SER A 67 2.23 -12.46 -6.09
CA SER A 67 3.48 -13.03 -6.59
C SER A 67 4.01 -14.17 -5.72
N PHE A 68 3.64 -14.20 -4.43
CA PHE A 68 4.23 -15.08 -3.42
C PHE A 68 3.22 -16.07 -2.85
N ARG A 69 2.09 -15.58 -2.31
CA ARG A 69 1.11 -16.38 -1.57
C ARG A 69 1.78 -17.25 -0.50
N LEU A 70 1.20 -18.41 -0.19
CA LEU A 70 1.83 -19.40 0.71
C LEU A 70 3.07 -20.09 0.10
N SER A 71 3.32 -19.92 -1.21
CA SER A 71 4.44 -20.61 -1.89
C SER A 71 5.80 -20.19 -1.34
N ILE A 72 5.97 -18.93 -0.93
CA ILE A 72 7.24 -18.46 -0.35
C ILE A 72 7.58 -19.22 0.95
N PHE A 73 6.59 -19.48 1.80
CA PHE A 73 6.77 -20.25 3.02
C PHE A 73 7.00 -21.73 2.71
N LYS A 74 6.26 -22.29 1.75
CA LYS A 74 6.43 -23.70 1.35
C LYS A 74 7.83 -23.99 0.83
N VAL A 75 8.40 -23.10 0.04
CA VAL A 75 9.72 -23.27 -0.59
C VAL A 75 10.85 -22.90 0.37
N SER A 76 10.70 -21.79 1.07
CA SER A 76 11.83 -21.12 1.74
C SER A 76 11.81 -21.24 3.26
N PHE A 77 10.62 -21.41 3.85
CA PHE A 77 10.41 -21.49 5.29
C PHE A 77 9.40 -22.59 5.67
N PRO A 78 9.64 -23.88 5.36
CA PRO A 78 8.63 -24.92 5.54
C PRO A 78 8.13 -25.05 6.98
N SER A 79 8.98 -24.75 7.96
CA SER A 79 8.61 -24.80 9.38
C SER A 79 7.59 -23.74 9.81
N HIS A 80 7.42 -22.67 9.02
CA HIS A 80 6.46 -21.58 9.28
C HIS A 80 5.23 -21.67 8.36
N TYR A 81 5.18 -22.64 7.44
CA TYR A 81 4.09 -22.76 6.47
C TYR A 81 2.74 -23.00 7.14
N ASP A 82 2.66 -23.97 8.05
CA ASP A 82 1.39 -24.31 8.71
C ASP A 82 0.87 -23.14 9.54
N TYR A 83 1.75 -22.46 10.28
CA TYR A 83 1.39 -21.26 11.03
C TYR A 83 0.86 -20.13 10.14
N ALA A 84 1.58 -19.82 9.05
CA ALA A 84 1.17 -18.78 8.10
C ALA A 84 -0.16 -19.12 7.41
N ARG A 85 -0.38 -20.41 7.10
CA ARG A 85 -1.66 -20.90 6.57
C ARG A 85 -2.77 -20.69 7.60
N ASP A 86 -2.63 -21.24 8.80
CA ASP A 86 -3.70 -21.19 9.80
C ASP A 86 -4.07 -19.73 10.14
N LEU A 87 -3.08 -18.84 10.18
CA LEU A 87 -3.26 -17.40 10.38
C LEU A 87 -4.16 -16.73 9.31
N ILE A 88 -3.94 -17.00 8.02
CA ILE A 88 -4.76 -16.39 6.96
C ILE A 88 -6.18 -16.98 6.93
N TYR A 89 -6.33 -18.27 7.23
CA TYR A 89 -7.65 -18.90 7.31
C TYR A 89 -8.47 -18.33 8.48
N GLU A 90 -7.88 -18.20 9.68
CA GLU A 90 -8.56 -17.60 10.84
C GLU A 90 -9.01 -16.15 10.56
N LEU A 91 -8.13 -15.37 9.93
CA LEU A 91 -8.41 -13.98 9.58
C LEU A 91 -9.53 -13.87 8.53
N PHE A 92 -9.49 -14.73 7.51
CA PHE A 92 -10.51 -14.77 6.46
C PHE A 92 -11.89 -15.13 7.02
N GLU A 93 -11.97 -16.18 7.85
CA GLU A 93 -13.23 -16.59 8.49
C GLU A 93 -13.81 -15.47 9.36
N THR A 94 -12.95 -14.79 10.12
CA THR A 94 -13.36 -13.66 10.96
C THR A 94 -13.96 -12.54 10.13
N GLN A 95 -13.32 -12.15 9.03
CA GLN A 95 -13.81 -11.05 8.19
C GLN A 95 -15.04 -11.46 7.38
N ASN A 96 -15.08 -12.68 6.86
CA ASN A 96 -16.25 -13.22 6.15
C ASN A 96 -17.49 -13.23 7.06
N ALA A 97 -17.34 -13.60 8.33
CA ALA A 97 -18.43 -13.52 9.31
C ALA A 97 -18.94 -12.08 9.50
N GLN A 98 -18.04 -11.08 9.58
CA GLN A 98 -18.42 -9.67 9.71
C GLN A 98 -19.19 -9.15 8.48
N VAL A 99 -18.73 -9.49 7.27
CA VAL A 99 -19.39 -9.10 6.02
C VAL A 99 -20.79 -9.70 5.90
N ASN A 100 -20.96 -10.95 6.33
CA ASN A 100 -22.26 -11.62 6.32
C ASN A 100 -23.24 -10.99 7.33
N ILE A 101 -22.76 -10.60 8.52
CA ILE A 101 -23.57 -9.89 9.52
C ILE A 101 -24.01 -8.53 8.97
N ALA A 102 -23.10 -7.74 8.42
CA ALA A 102 -23.41 -6.41 7.87
C ALA A 102 -24.40 -6.47 6.69
N SER A 103 -24.34 -7.54 5.88
CA SER A 103 -25.29 -7.77 4.78
C SER A 103 -26.72 -8.09 5.27
N SER A 104 -26.86 -8.65 6.48
CA SER A 104 -28.14 -9.03 7.07
C SER A 104 -28.83 -7.92 7.87
N SER A 105 -28.15 -6.81 8.12
CA SER A 105 -28.60 -5.72 9.01
C SER A 105 -28.87 -4.41 8.27
N SER A 106 -29.43 -4.44 7.05
CA SER A 106 -30.04 -3.23 6.47
C SER A 106 -31.42 -3.01 7.11
N PRO A 107 -31.68 -1.88 7.80
CA PRO A 107 -33.02 -1.52 8.23
C PRO A 107 -33.73 -0.76 7.11
N ASP A 108 -34.88 -1.29 6.72
CA ASP A 108 -35.96 -0.59 6.07
C ASP A 108 -36.51 0.47 7.06
N GLU A 109 -36.30 1.77 6.81
CA GLU A 109 -37.07 2.81 7.49
C GLU A 109 -37.18 4.10 6.67
N SER A 110 -38.41 4.33 6.22
CA SER A 110 -38.94 5.57 5.67
C SER A 110 -38.79 6.76 6.61
N ALA A 111 -38.28 7.89 6.11
CA ALA A 111 -38.51 9.21 6.71
C ALA A 111 -38.84 10.24 5.61
N GLU A 112 -39.95 10.94 5.80
CA GLU A 112 -40.60 11.87 4.88
C GLU A 112 -39.82 13.18 4.61
N LEU A 113 -39.90 13.60 3.34
CA LEU A 113 -40.09 14.96 2.78
C LEU A 113 -39.67 16.21 3.58
N ILE A 114 -38.94 17.13 2.92
CA ILE A 114 -39.44 18.43 2.39
C ILE A 114 -38.38 19.17 1.53
N GLY A 115 -38.78 19.54 0.30
CA GLY A 115 -38.40 20.74 -0.50
C GLY A 115 -36.98 20.85 -1.10
N THR A 116 -36.71 21.28 -2.35
CA THR A 116 -37.48 21.95 -3.40
C THR A 116 -36.74 21.85 -4.76
N LYS A 117 -37.53 21.71 -5.84
CA LYS A 117 -37.29 21.84 -7.31
C LYS A 117 -35.89 22.20 -7.88
N ALA A 118 -35.49 21.44 -8.91
CA ALA A 118 -35.24 21.96 -10.26
C ALA A 118 -35.40 20.86 -11.34
N LYS A 119 -36.02 21.23 -12.48
CA LYS A 119 -36.35 20.41 -13.65
C LYS A 119 -35.11 20.11 -14.51
N ALA A 120 -35.03 18.91 -15.09
CA ALA A 120 -34.80 18.74 -16.53
C ALA A 120 -35.14 17.31 -17.02
N THR A 121 -36.20 17.25 -17.83
CA THR A 121 -36.48 16.33 -18.96
C THR A 121 -36.36 14.82 -18.76
N ASN A 122 -37.52 14.21 -18.51
CA ASN A 122 -37.83 12.83 -18.88
C ASN A 122 -37.77 12.68 -20.41
N LEU A 123 -36.99 11.71 -20.88
CA LEU A 123 -37.24 11.03 -22.14
C LEU A 123 -37.49 9.56 -21.81
N ASP A 124 -38.74 9.16 -22.01
CA ASP A 124 -39.25 7.82 -21.84
C ASP A 124 -38.51 6.83 -22.75
N ARG A 125 -37.91 5.80 -22.14
CA ARG A 125 -37.68 4.49 -22.78
C ARG A 125 -38.08 3.42 -21.78
N GLU A 126 -39.38 3.14 -21.76
CA GLU A 126 -39.89 1.81 -21.43
C GLU A 126 -39.32 0.82 -22.47
N ASP A 127 -38.99 -0.40 -22.03
CA ASP A 127 -38.36 -1.51 -22.77
C ASP A 127 -36.82 -1.67 -22.68
N TYR A 128 -36.26 -1.61 -21.47
CA TYR A 128 -35.06 -2.40 -21.18
C TYR A 128 -35.40 -3.48 -20.15
N ILE A 129 -35.71 -4.68 -20.64
CA ILE A 129 -35.72 -5.88 -19.80
C ILE A 129 -34.25 -6.16 -19.49
N ASP A 130 -33.86 -6.00 -18.23
CA ASP A 130 -32.54 -6.42 -17.77
C ASP A 130 -32.48 -7.96 -17.79
N PHE A 131 -31.82 -8.50 -18.82
CA PHE A 131 -31.60 -9.94 -18.98
C PHE A 131 -30.39 -10.44 -18.17
N PHE A 132 -29.72 -9.58 -17.41
CA PHE A 132 -28.66 -10.02 -16.52
C PHE A 132 -29.27 -10.71 -15.30
N PRO A 133 -28.92 -11.98 -15.01
CA PRO A 133 -29.25 -12.54 -13.72
C PRO A 133 -28.56 -11.68 -12.64
N GLU A 134 -29.27 -11.34 -11.56
CA GLU A 134 -28.64 -10.85 -10.34
C GLU A 134 -27.45 -11.78 -10.05
N LYS A 135 -26.22 -11.24 -10.03
CA LYS A 135 -25.00 -12.01 -9.79
C LYS A 135 -25.23 -12.80 -8.50
N GLY A 136 -25.52 -14.10 -8.63
CA GLY A 136 -25.56 -15.00 -7.50
C GLY A 136 -24.20 -14.93 -6.84
N LYS A 137 -24.17 -14.59 -5.54
CA LYS A 137 -22.95 -14.69 -4.73
C LYS A 137 -22.43 -16.12 -4.89
N GLU A 138 -21.36 -16.32 -5.65
CA GLU A 138 -20.63 -17.58 -5.60
C GLU A 138 -20.24 -17.83 -4.13
N PRO A 139 -20.17 -19.10 -3.69
CA PRO A 139 -19.90 -19.39 -2.30
C PRO A 139 -18.55 -18.77 -1.89
N LEU A 140 -18.59 -17.75 -1.03
CA LEU A 140 -17.42 -17.07 -0.45
C LEU A 140 -16.41 -18.03 0.21
N ALA A 141 -16.82 -19.26 0.53
CA ALA A 141 -15.96 -20.32 1.06
C ALA A 141 -14.88 -20.81 0.07
N ASP A 142 -15.02 -20.55 -1.24
CA ASP A 142 -14.01 -20.94 -2.25
C ASP A 142 -13.01 -19.80 -2.56
N GLU A 143 -13.26 -18.57 -2.11
CA GLU A 143 -12.47 -17.38 -2.45
C GLU A 143 -10.99 -17.54 -2.07
N LEU A 144 -10.72 -17.89 -0.79
CA LEU A 144 -9.37 -18.07 -0.29
C LEU A 144 -8.65 -19.22 -0.98
N SER A 145 -9.34 -20.34 -1.22
CA SER A 145 -8.78 -21.51 -1.89
C SER A 145 -8.40 -21.19 -3.33
N ILE A 146 -9.30 -20.54 -4.09
CA ILE A 146 -9.06 -20.09 -5.47
C ILE A 146 -7.84 -19.15 -5.54
N TYR A 147 -7.76 -18.18 -4.62
CA TYR A 147 -6.62 -17.28 -4.57
C TYR A 147 -5.32 -18.04 -4.29
N LEU A 148 -5.30 -18.91 -3.28
CA LEU A 148 -4.12 -19.66 -2.86
C LEU A 148 -3.64 -20.67 -3.92
N ASP A 149 -4.54 -21.25 -4.69
CA ASP A 149 -4.24 -22.16 -5.82
C ASP A 149 -3.54 -21.45 -6.99
N GLY A 150 -3.48 -20.12 -6.95
CA GLY A 150 -2.64 -19.34 -7.86
C GLY A 150 -3.36 -18.80 -9.08
N LYS A 151 -4.71 -18.72 -9.04
CA LYS A 151 -5.47 -17.98 -10.06
C LYS A 151 -4.95 -16.55 -10.14
N HIS A 152 -4.80 -16.02 -11.36
CA HIS A 152 -4.28 -14.66 -11.62
C HIS A 152 -2.92 -14.39 -10.97
N LYS A 153 -1.92 -15.25 -11.19
CA LYS A 153 -0.56 -15.04 -10.67
C LYS A 153 0.09 -13.78 -11.23
N LEU A 154 0.61 -12.94 -10.34
CA LEU A 154 1.45 -11.79 -10.69
C LEU A 154 2.92 -12.23 -10.84
N PRO A 155 3.66 -11.76 -11.88
CA PRO A 155 5.08 -12.02 -12.01
C PRO A 155 5.88 -11.44 -10.83
N SER A 156 6.92 -12.13 -10.38
CA SER A 156 7.74 -11.65 -9.25
C SER A 156 8.46 -10.32 -9.53
N SER A 157 8.65 -9.94 -10.78
CA SER A 157 9.17 -8.62 -11.18
C SER A 157 8.21 -7.47 -10.85
N GLU A 158 6.92 -7.76 -10.73
CA GLU A 158 5.84 -6.80 -10.48
C GLU A 158 5.29 -6.94 -9.06
N ALA A 159 5.97 -7.66 -8.17
CA ALA A 159 5.49 -7.92 -6.81
C ALA A 159 5.17 -6.65 -6.00
N SER A 160 5.77 -5.51 -6.34
CA SER A 160 5.46 -4.20 -5.74
C SER A 160 4.12 -3.61 -6.17
N GLN A 161 3.53 -4.06 -7.29
CA GLN A 161 2.27 -3.58 -7.86
C GLN A 161 1.05 -4.36 -7.32
N CYS A 162 1.20 -5.04 -6.18
CA CYS A 162 0.15 -5.87 -5.59
C CYS A 162 -1.16 -5.12 -5.31
N LEU A 163 -1.10 -3.84 -4.90
CA LEU A 163 -2.30 -3.04 -4.63
C LEU A 163 -3.13 -2.74 -5.90
N GLU A 164 -2.47 -2.50 -7.03
CA GLU A 164 -3.15 -2.30 -8.32
C GLU A 164 -3.82 -3.60 -8.77
N TRP A 165 -3.13 -4.72 -8.62
CA TRP A 165 -3.72 -6.03 -8.86
C TRP A 165 -4.97 -6.28 -8.01
N TRP A 166 -4.93 -5.94 -6.71
CA TRP A 166 -6.09 -6.09 -5.82
C TRP A 166 -7.24 -5.17 -6.19
N LYS A 167 -6.96 -3.98 -6.72
CA LYS A 167 -7.99 -3.07 -7.24
C LYS A 167 -8.74 -3.70 -8.42
N ASP A 168 -8.02 -4.34 -9.34
CA ASP A 168 -8.61 -4.94 -10.54
C ASP A 168 -9.41 -6.23 -10.24
N HIS A 169 -9.03 -6.97 -9.19
CA HIS A 169 -9.67 -8.25 -8.82
C HIS A 169 -10.56 -8.14 -7.57
N ALA A 170 -10.87 -6.92 -7.11
CA ALA A 170 -11.66 -6.70 -5.91
C ALA A 170 -13.08 -7.27 -5.98
N GLU A 171 -13.68 -7.29 -7.18
CA GLU A 171 -15.01 -7.90 -7.38
C GLU A 171 -14.98 -9.43 -7.26
N GLU A 172 -13.87 -10.06 -7.66
CA GLU A 172 -13.70 -11.50 -7.65
C GLU A 172 -13.33 -12.02 -6.25
N PHE A 173 -12.55 -11.23 -5.52
CA PHE A 173 -12.07 -11.58 -4.19
C PHE A 173 -12.48 -10.50 -3.17
N PRO A 174 -13.79 -10.36 -2.87
CA PRO A 174 -14.30 -9.25 -2.07
C PRO A 174 -13.80 -9.26 -0.62
N VAL A 175 -13.68 -10.42 0.03
CA VAL A 175 -13.20 -10.47 1.42
C VAL A 175 -11.69 -10.26 1.46
N LEU A 176 -10.93 -10.95 0.61
CA LEU A 176 -9.48 -10.79 0.56
C LEU A 176 -9.05 -9.40 0.10
N ALA A 177 -9.80 -8.73 -0.77
CA ALA A 177 -9.50 -7.36 -1.17
C ALA A 177 -9.61 -6.38 0.02
N HIS A 178 -10.52 -6.64 0.97
CA HIS A 178 -10.57 -5.87 2.21
C HIS A 178 -9.33 -6.13 3.08
N LEU A 179 -8.95 -7.39 3.31
CA LEU A 179 -7.69 -7.70 4.01
C LEU A 179 -6.47 -7.10 3.31
N ALA A 180 -6.42 -7.17 1.98
CA ALA A 180 -5.31 -6.67 1.18
C ALA A 180 -5.13 -5.17 1.39
N ARG A 181 -6.21 -4.38 1.42
CA ARG A 181 -6.16 -2.95 1.69
C ARG A 181 -5.59 -2.63 3.07
N ASP A 182 -5.94 -3.41 4.09
CA ASP A 182 -5.48 -3.17 5.46
C ASP A 182 -4.01 -3.58 5.65
N TYR A 183 -3.63 -4.76 5.17
CA TYR A 183 -2.31 -5.34 5.43
C TYR A 183 -1.24 -4.91 4.44
N LEU A 184 -1.57 -4.73 3.16
CA LEU A 184 -0.59 -4.26 2.16
C LEU A 184 -0.30 -2.76 2.32
N ALA A 185 -1.18 -1.97 2.94
CA ALA A 185 -0.87 -0.57 3.27
C ALA A 185 0.31 -0.42 4.26
N CYS A 186 0.73 -1.50 4.93
CA CYS A 186 1.86 -1.47 5.85
C CYS A 186 3.19 -1.14 5.13
N SER A 187 3.88 -0.11 5.62
CA SER A 187 5.27 0.18 5.23
C SER A 187 6.25 -0.73 5.98
N ALA A 188 7.30 -1.19 5.29
CA ALA A 188 8.41 -1.92 5.92
C ALA A 188 9.36 -1.01 6.71
N THR A 189 9.29 0.32 6.52
CA THR A 189 10.25 1.28 7.07
C THR A 189 9.56 2.50 7.67
N SER A 190 10.22 3.13 8.65
CA SER A 190 9.83 4.43 9.21
C SER A 190 10.18 5.61 8.29
N ALA A 191 10.75 5.37 7.10
CA ALA A 191 11.26 6.44 6.23
C ALA A 191 10.18 7.45 5.82
N SER A 192 8.93 7.01 5.62
CA SER A 192 7.81 7.93 5.33
C SER A 192 7.54 8.89 6.49
N VAL A 193 7.53 8.36 7.71
CA VAL A 193 7.36 9.14 8.95
C VAL A 193 8.57 10.04 9.19
N GLU A 194 9.78 9.58 8.92
CA GLU A 194 11.00 10.39 9.01
C GLU A 194 11.01 11.56 8.01
N ARG A 195 10.54 11.33 6.77
CA ARG A 195 10.33 12.41 5.80
C ARG A 195 9.26 13.39 6.26
N CYS A 196 8.17 12.89 6.84
CA CYS A 196 7.13 13.73 7.41
C CYS A 196 7.68 14.62 8.55
N PHE A 197 8.47 14.05 9.46
CA PHE A 197 9.12 14.82 10.53
C PHE A 197 10.19 15.77 10.03
N SER A 198 10.92 15.41 8.98
CA SER A 198 11.88 16.32 8.34
C SER A 198 11.17 17.52 7.72
N ALA A 199 10.08 17.30 6.99
CA ALA A 199 9.24 18.38 6.46
C ALA A 199 8.59 19.22 7.56
N ALA A 200 8.20 18.61 8.67
CA ALA A 200 7.71 19.30 9.85
C ALA A 200 8.79 20.21 10.46
N ALA A 201 10.03 19.71 10.57
CA ALA A 201 11.15 20.49 11.07
C ALA A 201 11.45 21.70 10.17
N ASP A 202 11.40 21.54 8.84
CA ASP A 202 11.56 22.65 7.89
C ASP A 202 10.43 23.69 8.03
N THR A 203 9.19 23.22 8.19
CA THR A 203 8.01 24.09 8.41
C THR A 203 8.09 24.86 9.72
N CYS A 204 8.74 24.28 10.74
CA CYS A 204 8.86 24.83 12.10
C CYS A 204 10.21 25.55 12.35
N GLY A 205 11.12 25.60 11.37
CA GLY A 205 12.50 26.02 11.57
C GLY A 205 12.75 27.54 11.53
N GLY A 206 13.76 27.97 12.30
CA GLY A 206 14.43 29.27 12.22
C GLY A 206 13.86 30.35 13.12
N ASP A 207 12.79 31.02 12.67
CA ASP A 207 12.35 32.31 13.25
C ASP A 207 10.84 32.36 13.59
N ARG A 208 10.14 31.22 13.48
CA ARG A 208 8.69 31.12 13.66
C ARG A 208 8.33 30.49 15.01
N GLY A 209 8.44 31.29 16.06
CA GLY A 209 7.97 30.93 17.40
C GLY A 209 6.49 30.51 17.42
N SER A 210 6.21 29.45 18.18
CA SER A 210 4.88 29.03 18.68
C SER A 210 3.78 28.79 17.64
N LEU A 211 3.98 27.81 16.73
CA LEU A 211 2.83 27.15 16.10
C LEU A 211 2.25 26.11 17.07
N ALA A 212 0.93 26.10 17.22
CA ALA A 212 0.26 25.02 17.92
C ALA A 212 0.43 23.70 17.14
N ALA A 213 0.48 22.57 17.84
CA ALA A 213 0.65 21.24 17.23
C ALA A 213 -0.36 20.98 16.08
N LYS A 214 -1.62 21.39 16.26
CA LYS A 214 -2.67 21.28 15.25
C LYS A 214 -2.39 22.12 13.98
N THR A 215 -1.71 23.25 14.12
CA THR A 215 -1.32 24.08 12.97
C THR A 215 -0.15 23.45 12.24
N ILE A 216 0.83 22.90 12.98
CA ILE A 216 1.96 22.16 12.40
C ILE A 216 1.45 20.96 11.60
N GLU A 217 0.57 20.16 12.20
CA GLU A 217 -0.07 19.02 11.55
C GLU A 217 -0.73 19.42 10.23
N ARG A 218 -1.59 20.45 10.24
CA ARG A 218 -2.25 20.96 9.02
C ARG A 218 -1.24 21.41 7.97
N CYS A 219 -0.24 22.19 8.35
CA CYS A 219 0.76 22.67 7.40
C CYS A 219 1.54 21.51 6.76
N VAL A 220 1.94 20.52 7.56
CA VAL A 220 2.69 19.35 7.08
C VAL A 220 1.80 18.47 6.20
N SER A 221 0.58 18.16 6.62
CA SER A 221 -0.37 17.35 5.83
C SER A 221 -0.70 18.03 4.50
N SER A 222 -1.04 19.32 4.50
CA SER A 222 -1.30 20.07 3.27
C SER A 222 -0.07 20.11 2.36
N HIS A 223 1.13 20.32 2.92
CA HIS A 223 2.37 20.27 2.14
C HIS A 223 2.58 18.89 1.49
N GLN A 224 2.40 17.81 2.25
CA GLN A 224 2.57 16.45 1.73
C GLN A 224 1.55 16.11 0.63
N TRP A 225 0.28 16.49 0.80
CA TRP A 225 -0.75 16.30 -0.22
C TRP A 225 -0.44 17.05 -1.53
N LEU A 226 0.01 18.29 -1.42
CA LEU A 226 0.41 19.08 -2.59
C LEU A 226 1.62 18.46 -3.31
N VAL A 227 2.62 17.95 -2.57
CA VAL A 227 3.76 17.23 -3.15
C VAL A 227 3.33 15.96 -3.87
N GLN A 228 2.28 15.29 -3.38
CA GLN A 228 1.69 14.11 -4.02
C GLN A 228 0.75 14.44 -5.20
N GLY A 229 0.57 15.72 -5.53
CA GLY A 229 -0.26 16.17 -6.65
C GLY A 229 -1.76 16.17 -6.35
N VAL A 230 -2.15 16.16 -5.07
CA VAL A 230 -3.55 16.34 -4.69
C VAL A 230 -3.92 17.81 -4.91
N GLU A 231 -4.87 18.04 -5.81
CA GLU A 231 -5.37 19.39 -6.07
C GLU A 231 -6.49 19.74 -5.07
N PRO A 232 -6.38 20.86 -4.33
CA PRO A 232 -7.46 21.42 -3.54
C PRO A 232 -8.76 21.57 -4.37
N ASP A 233 -9.88 21.20 -3.77
CA ASP A 233 -11.20 21.31 -4.40
C ASP A 233 -11.69 22.76 -4.53
N GLU A 234 -12.88 22.92 -5.10
CA GLU A 234 -13.56 24.21 -5.38
C GLU A 234 -13.53 25.20 -4.19
N SER A 235 -13.50 24.71 -2.94
CA SER A 235 -13.46 25.58 -1.76
C SER A 235 -12.11 26.27 -1.53
N PHE A 236 -11.06 25.85 -2.26
CA PHE A 236 -9.68 26.31 -2.13
C PHE A 236 -9.07 26.82 -3.45
N GLU A 237 -9.88 27.18 -4.46
CA GLU A 237 -9.40 27.66 -5.78
C GLU A 237 -8.36 28.79 -5.69
N THR A 238 -8.53 29.72 -4.76
CA THR A 238 -7.57 30.83 -4.55
C THR A 238 -6.21 30.30 -4.09
N ALA A 239 -6.20 29.31 -3.19
CA ALA A 239 -4.96 28.68 -2.74
C ALA A 239 -4.31 27.89 -3.88
N GLN A 240 -5.11 27.18 -4.68
CA GLN A 240 -4.62 26.44 -5.85
C GLN A 240 -3.95 27.38 -6.87
N SER A 241 -4.58 28.51 -7.19
CA SER A 241 -4.01 29.51 -8.09
C SER A 241 -2.66 30.06 -7.60
N ILE A 242 -2.53 30.32 -6.30
CA ILE A 242 -1.27 30.78 -5.69
C ILE A 242 -0.19 29.70 -5.81
N ILE A 243 -0.54 28.44 -5.58
CA ILE A 243 0.38 27.31 -5.67
C ILE A 243 0.86 27.12 -7.11
N THR A 244 -0.06 27.12 -8.09
CA THR A 244 0.27 27.00 -9.51
C THR A 244 1.24 28.10 -9.95
N GLN A 245 0.96 29.36 -9.59
CA GLN A 245 1.85 30.49 -9.90
C GLN A 245 3.25 30.30 -9.28
N ALA A 246 3.32 29.91 -8.01
CA ALA A 246 4.60 29.68 -7.33
C ALA A 246 5.41 28.51 -7.94
N MET A 247 4.73 27.49 -8.46
CA MET A 247 5.37 26.37 -9.17
C MET A 247 5.91 26.81 -10.54
N GLU A 248 5.17 27.63 -11.28
CA GLU A 248 5.60 28.22 -12.55
C GLU A 248 6.83 29.13 -12.35
N ASP A 249 6.81 29.97 -11.32
CA ASP A 249 7.91 30.87 -10.98
C ASP A 249 9.19 30.07 -10.63
N LYS A 250 9.08 29.00 -9.82
CA LYS A 250 10.20 28.10 -9.52
C LYS A 250 10.73 27.38 -10.76
N ALA A 251 9.85 26.92 -11.66
CA ALA A 251 10.25 26.27 -12.90
C ALA A 251 10.99 27.24 -13.82
N TYR A 252 10.53 28.49 -13.89
CA TYR A 252 11.19 29.57 -14.61
C TYR A 252 12.58 29.88 -14.03
N GLU A 253 12.72 30.02 -12.71
CA GLU A 253 14.02 30.25 -12.05
C GLU A 253 15.02 29.11 -12.29
N LYS A 254 14.57 27.86 -12.20
CA LYS A 254 15.40 26.68 -12.46
C LYS A 254 15.85 26.58 -13.93
N SER A 255 15.03 27.06 -14.87
CA SER A 255 15.42 27.15 -16.28
C SER A 255 16.47 28.23 -16.56
N LYS A 256 16.62 29.19 -15.65
CA LYS A 256 17.53 30.33 -15.73
C LYS A 256 18.87 30.08 -15.01
N SER A 257 18.94 29.08 -14.13
CA SER A 257 20.19 28.69 -13.46
C SER A 257 21.08 27.86 -14.41
N ILE A 258 22.26 28.37 -14.72
CA ILE A 258 23.30 27.70 -15.53
C ILE A 258 23.84 26.49 -14.73
N PRO A 259 24.06 25.30 -15.34
CA PRO A 259 24.67 24.15 -14.68
C PRO A 259 26.02 24.50 -14.05
N ASP A 260 26.28 24.02 -12.83
CA ASP A 260 27.55 24.26 -12.11
C ASP A 260 28.79 23.68 -12.83
N ASP A 261 28.61 22.85 -13.86
CA ASP A 261 29.68 22.31 -14.71
C ASP A 261 30.28 23.34 -15.71
N LEU A 262 29.79 24.58 -15.72
CA LEU A 262 30.27 25.67 -16.57
C LEU A 262 30.73 26.92 -15.80
N LYS A 263 30.89 26.82 -14.49
CA LYS A 263 31.56 27.88 -13.70
C LYS A 263 33.03 27.49 -13.56
N GLU A 264 33.83 28.06 -14.47
CA GLU A 264 35.30 28.03 -14.45
C GLU A 264 35.91 28.37 -13.09
#